data_AF-A0A376VKD9-F1
#
_entry.id   AF-A0A376VKD9-F1
#
_cell.length_a   1.000
_cell.length_b   1.000
_cell.length_c   1.000
_cell.angle_alpha   90.00
_cell.angle_beta   90.00
_cell.angle_gamma   90.00
#
_symmetry.space_group_name_H-M   'P 1'
#
loop_
_entity.id
_entity.type
_entity.pdbx_description
1 polymer ?
#
loop_
_entity_poly.entity_id
_entity_poly.type
_entity_poly.pdbx_seq_one_letter_code
_entity_poly.pdbx_strand_id
1 'polypeptide(L)' 'MREATLYSLLSQLAGGQVYPYVVPLTEGKPAVSPPWLVFSVVSDTASDVLDGQAESRITVQIDVWGDST' A
#
# COMPACT_ATOMS: atom_id res chain seq x y z
N MET A 1 -2.44 6.91 10.54
CA MET A 1 -2.37 8.18 9.78
C MET A 1 -1.74 7.99 8.40
N ARG A 2 -0.56 7.36 8.28
CA ARG A 2 0.13 7.21 6.98
C ARG A 2 -0.54 6.27 5.99
N GLU A 3 -1.16 5.17 6.43
CA GLU A 3 -1.90 4.27 5.52
C GLU A 3 -3.13 4.94 4.91
N ALA A 4 -3.85 5.79 5.67
CA ALA A 4 -4.96 6.55 5.13
C ALA A 4 -4.49 7.56 4.07
N THR A 5 -3.32 8.17 4.27
CA THR A 5 -2.67 9.01 3.26
C THR A 5 -2.26 8.20 2.03
N LEU A 6 -1.62 7.04 2.22
CA LEU A 6 -1.25 6.14 1.12
C LEU A 6 -2.47 5.68 0.34
N TYR A 7 -3.53 5.24 1.04
CA TYR A 7 -4.79 4.88 0.42
C TYR A 7 -5.38 6.05 -0.36
N SER A 8 -5.43 7.25 0.20
CA SER A 8 -5.94 8.44 -0.50
C SER A 8 -5.18 8.71 -1.80
N LEU A 9 -3.84 8.58 -1.80
CA LEU A 9 -3.00 8.78 -2.97
C LEU A 9 -3.19 7.69 -4.03
N LEU A 10 -3.37 6.44 -3.60
CA LEU A 10 -3.47 5.29 -4.48
C LEU A 10 -4.91 5.00 -4.94
N SER A 11 -5.92 5.52 -4.24
CA SER A 11 -7.34 5.15 -4.38
C SER A 11 -7.92 5.29 -5.79
N GLN A 12 -7.31 6.10 -6.66
CA GLN A 12 -7.76 6.29 -8.04
C GLN A 12 -7.16 5.28 -9.02
N LEU A 13 -6.17 4.49 -8.59
CA LEU A 13 -5.53 3.46 -9.42
C LEU A 13 -6.42 2.21 -9.51
N ALA A 14 -6.19 1.39 -10.55
CA ALA A 14 -6.86 0.10 -10.72
C ALA A 14 -8.40 0.16 -10.61
N GLY A 15 -9.02 1.26 -11.06
CA GLY A 15 -10.48 1.46 -10.98
C GLY A 15 -11.00 1.54 -9.54
N GLY A 16 -10.16 1.88 -8.56
CA GLY A 16 -10.50 1.91 -7.15
C GLY A 16 -10.28 0.60 -6.40
N GLN A 17 -9.81 -0.45 -7.09
CA GLN A 17 -9.52 -1.74 -6.48
C GLN A 17 -8.15 -1.74 -5.79
N VAL A 18 -8.06 -0.97 -4.69
CA VAL A 18 -6.86 -0.80 -3.87
C VAL A 18 -7.15 -1.27 -2.45
N TYR A 19 -6.32 -2.17 -1.93
CA TYR A 19 -6.56 -2.81 -0.64
C TYR A 19 -5.31 -2.73 0.26
N PRO A 20 -5.47 -2.38 1.55
CA PRO A 20 -4.37 -2.48 2.51
C PRO A 20 -4.14 -3.94 2.89
N TYR A 21 -2.89 -4.41 2.83
CA TYR A 21 -2.40 -5.73 3.24
C TYR A 21 -2.95 -6.96 2.48
N VAL A 22 -4.25 -7.03 2.21
CA VAL A 22 -4.88 -8.17 1.56
C VAL A 22 -6.14 -7.75 0.80
N VAL A 23 -6.34 -8.37 -0.35
CA VAL A 23 -7.56 -8.25 -1.15
C VAL A 23 -8.72 -9.04 -0.53
N PRO A 24 -9.99 -8.68 -0.73
CA PRO A 24 -11.11 -9.52 -0.32
C PRO A 24 -10.96 -10.95 -0.85
N LEU A 25 -11.15 -11.95 0.03
CA LEU A 25 -11.02 -13.35 -0.31
C LEU A 25 -12.35 -14.09 -0.16
N THR A 26 -12.65 -14.98 -1.11
CA THR A 26 -13.71 -15.97 -1.04
C THR A 26 -13.07 -17.34 -1.22
N GLU A 27 -13.26 -18.23 -0.24
CA GLU A 27 -12.66 -19.58 -0.25
C GLU A 27 -11.13 -19.56 -0.47
N GLY A 28 -10.44 -18.55 0.08
CA GLY A 28 -8.99 -18.40 -0.03
C GLY A 28 -8.49 -17.84 -1.37
N LYS A 29 -9.39 -17.47 -2.28
CA LYS A 29 -9.05 -16.84 -3.57
C LYS A 29 -9.51 -15.39 -3.61
N PRO A 30 -8.84 -14.49 -4.36
CA PRO A 30 -9.30 -13.12 -4.56
C PRO A 30 -10.74 -13.10 -5.07
N ALA A 31 -11.60 -12.35 -4.39
CA ALA A 31 -13.01 -12.15 -4.73
C ALA A 31 -13.23 -10.97 -5.70
N VAL A 32 -12.17 -10.52 -6.37
CA VAL A 32 -12.15 -9.35 -7.25
C VAL A 32 -11.41 -9.69 -8.54
N SER A 33 -11.72 -8.97 -9.62
CA SER A 33 -11.09 -9.17 -10.93
C SER A 33 -9.96 -8.16 -11.15
N PRO A 34 -8.83 -8.56 -11.78
CA PRO A 34 -7.79 -7.63 -12.20
C PRO A 34 -8.32 -6.49 -13.09
N PRO A 35 -7.67 -5.30 -13.08
CA PRO A 35 -6.50 -4.97 -12.28
C PRO A 35 -6.86 -4.62 -10.82
N TRP A 36 -6.02 -5.03 -9.87
CA TRP A 36 -6.11 -4.61 -8.47
C TRP A 36 -4.73 -4.49 -7.83
N LEU A 37 -4.67 -3.78 -6.70
CA LEU A 37 -3.44 -3.44 -6.02
C LEU A 37 -3.56 -3.72 -4.52
N VAL A 38 -2.50 -4.27 -3.94
CA VAL A 38 -2.33 -4.32 -2.48
C VAL A 38 -1.14 -3.46 -2.10
N PHE A 39 -1.28 -2.68 -1.03
CA PHE A 39 -0.15 -1.97 -0.45
C PHE A 39 0.02 -2.32 1.03
N SER A 40 1.25 -2.25 1.51
CA SER A 40 1.57 -2.43 2.93
C SER A 40 2.75 -1.57 3.35
N VAL A 41 2.73 -1.10 4.59
CA VAL A 41 3.87 -0.41 5.20
C VAL A 41 4.80 -1.47 5.77
N VAL A 42 6.00 -1.59 5.19
CA VAL A 42 7.01 -2.58 5.57
C VAL A 42 7.84 -2.07 6.75
N SER A 43 8.18 -0.78 6.74
CA SER A 43 8.90 -0.13 7.85
C SER A 43 8.51 1.34 7.94
N ASP A 44 8.45 1.86 9.15
CA ASP A 44 8.24 3.28 9.43
C ASP A 44 9.19 3.66 10.56
N THR A 45 10.32 4.26 10.20
CA THR A 45 11.40 4.60 11.13
C THR A 45 11.52 6.11 11.20
N ALA A 46 11.56 6.64 12.43
CA ALA A 46 11.93 8.01 12.70
C ALA A 46 12.98 8.02 13.80
N SER A 47 14.02 8.86 13.64
CA SER A 47 15.05 9.04 14.65
C SER A 47 15.39 10.52 14.79
N ASP A 48 15.47 10.96 16.04
CA ASP A 48 15.95 12.30 16.37
C ASP A 48 17.48 12.36 16.27
N VAL A 49 17.98 13.56 16.05
CA VAL A 49 19.42 13.87 16.05
C VAL A 49 19.71 14.95 17.07
N LEU A 50 20.91 14.94 17.66
CA LEU A 50 21.32 15.91 18.69
C LEU A 50 21.39 17.35 18.15
N ASP A 51 21.80 17.51 16.89
CA ASP A 51 21.78 18.76 16.14
C ASP A 51 21.61 18.42 14.63
N GLY A 52 20.74 19.11 13.91
CA GLY A 52 20.41 18.86 12.49
C GLY A 52 19.01 18.28 12.20
N GLN A 53 18.79 17.80 10.97
CA GLN A 53 17.49 17.29 10.52
C GLN A 53 17.26 15.86 11.03
N ALA A 54 16.13 15.65 11.72
CA ALA A 54 15.67 14.33 12.13
C ALA A 54 15.43 13.41 10.92
N GLU A 55 15.76 12.13 11.06
CA GLU A 55 15.51 11.12 10.04
C GLU A 55 14.04 10.70 10.11
N SER A 56 13.37 10.65 8.94
CA SER A 56 12.09 9.97 8.79
C SER A 56 12.11 9.18 7.49
N ARG A 57 11.91 7.86 7.58
CA ARG A 57 11.88 6.96 6.43
C ARG A 57 10.74 5.98 6.55
N ILE A 58 9.93 5.91 5.49
CA ILE A 58 8.91 4.87 5.32
C ILE A 58 9.29 3.99 4.12
N THR A 59 9.14 2.68 4.27
CA THR A 59 9.24 1.71 3.19
C THR A 59 7.86 1.14 2.96
N VAL A 60 7.37 1.23 1.72
CA VAL A 60 6.04 0.74 1.32
C VAL A 60 6.23 -0.31 0.23
N GLN A 61 5.56 -1.45 0.39
CA GLN A 61 5.44 -2.46 -0.67
C GLN A 61 4.11 -2.26 -1.39
N ILE A 62 4.16 -2.31 -2.72
CA ILE A 62 3.00 -2.20 -3.59
C ILE A 62 3.06 -3.39 -4.55
N ASP A 63 2.08 -4.27 -4.44
CA ASP A 63 1.93 -5.44 -5.29
C ASP A 63 0.75 -5.19 -6.25
N VAL A 64 0.97 -5.41 -7.54
CA VAL A 64 0.01 -5.11 -8.60
C VAL A 64 -0.30 -6.38 -9.38
N TRP A 65 -1.58 -6.70 -9.48
CA TRP A 65 -2.07 -7.80 -10.29
C TRP A 65 -2.78 -7.23 -11.50
N GLY A 66 -2.20 -7.46 -12.67
CA GLY A 66 -2.77 -7.10 -13.97
C GLY A 66 -3.37 -8.30 -14.70
N ASP A 67 -4.10 -8.02 -15.76
CA ASP A 67 -4.42 -9.02 -16.78
C ASP A 67 -3.27 -9.08 -17.80
N SER A 68 -2.98 -10.26 -18.33
CA SER A 68 -1.86 -10.52 -19.25
C SER A 68 -2.22 -10.26 -20.72
N THR A 69 -3.25 -9.46 -20.98
CA THR A 69 -3.69 -9.14 -22.35
C THR A 69 -2.70 -8.25 -23.08
#